data_AF-A0A8T3SGG0-F1
#
_entry.id   AF-A0A8T3SGG0-F1
#
_cell.length_a   1.000
_cell.length_b   1.000
_cell.length_c   1.000
_cell.angle_alpha   90.00
_cell.angle_beta   90.00
_cell.angle_gamma   90.00
#
_symmetry.space_group_name_H-M   'P 1'
#
loop_
_entity.id
_entity.type
_entity.pdbx_description
1 polymer ?
#
loop_
_entity_poly.entity_id
_entity_poly.type
_entity_poly.pdbx_seq_one_letter_code
_entity_poly.pdbx_strand_id
1 'polypeptide(L)'
;MRLLAVADQPSSLADRSSLDGRNRSASLSLSGVSQPIGTEDLGLITAPTTPPTAAMQATLYSIPVKKAAPKSVAAPASGETISGNATWYCCSAGWRGQAVVALPGALGGHYAAPPAARFVTVCADRCAVLPVADYCDCVWGTASQKVADLSPEAWAAISDSPTSRGVIAVTVTLGG
;
A
#
# COMPACT_ATOMS: atom_id res chain seq x y z
N MET A 1 16.43 18.95 58.84
CA MET A 1 15.27 19.54 58.12
C MET A 1 15.71 19.75 56.67
N ARG A 2 15.24 18.96 55.69
CA ARG A 2 14.06 19.21 54.82
C ARG A 2 14.07 20.66 54.26
N LEU A 3 14.00 20.99 52.97
CA LEU A 3 13.56 20.33 51.72
C LEU A 3 14.11 21.07 50.48
N LEU A 4 14.30 20.30 49.40
CA LEU A 4 13.94 20.50 47.98
C LEU A 4 14.35 21.76 47.18
N ALA A 5 15.04 21.45 46.07
CA ALA A 5 15.11 22.22 44.84
C ALA A 5 13.79 22.19 44.06
N VAL A 6 13.49 23.28 43.35
CA VAL A 6 12.68 23.32 42.13
C VAL A 6 13.49 24.13 41.13
N ALA A 7 13.87 23.51 40.02
CA ALA A 7 14.40 24.17 38.86
C ALA A 7 13.43 23.95 37.70
N ASP A 8 13.15 25.06 37.04
CA ASP A 8 12.27 25.25 35.90
C ASP A 8 12.61 24.36 34.70
N GLN A 9 11.59 24.10 33.89
CA GLN A 9 11.63 23.31 32.65
C GLN A 9 12.58 23.90 31.58
N PRO A 10 12.95 23.07 30.59
CA PRO A 10 12.43 23.39 29.27
C PRO A 10 11.86 22.19 28.51
N SER A 11 11.03 22.54 27.53
CA SER A 11 10.17 21.68 26.73
C SER A 11 10.91 20.82 25.69
N SER A 12 10.24 19.73 25.34
CA SER A 12 10.32 18.94 24.09
C SER A 12 11.65 18.28 23.73
N LEU A 13 11.69 16.95 23.95
CA LEU A 13 12.20 15.96 23.00
C LEU A 13 11.56 14.62 23.43
N ALA A 14 10.39 14.30 22.86
CA ALA A 14 9.79 13.00 23.03
C ALA A 14 10.61 12.00 22.21
N ASP A 15 11.56 11.37 22.88
CA ASP A 15 12.36 10.27 22.40
C ASP A 15 11.45 9.06 22.13
N ARG A 16 11.36 8.66 20.85
CA ARG A 16 10.58 7.50 20.38
C ARG A 16 11.37 6.20 20.50
N SER A 17 12.07 6.00 21.61
CA SER A 17 12.92 4.81 21.78
C SER A 17 12.88 4.29 23.21
N SER A 18 11.87 3.49 23.53
CA SER A 18 12.06 2.34 24.41
C SER A 18 10.95 1.32 24.18
N LEU A 19 11.36 0.19 23.60
CA LEU A 19 10.52 -0.97 23.31
C LEU A 19 10.54 -2.01 24.45
N ASP A 20 11.03 -1.66 25.63
CA ASP A 20 11.00 -2.52 26.81
C ASP A 20 9.80 -2.14 27.71
N GLY A 21 8.73 -2.94 27.66
CA GLY A 21 7.63 -2.83 28.63
C GLY A 21 6.21 -3.15 28.15
N ARG A 22 5.99 -3.60 26.91
CA ARG A 22 4.65 -3.99 26.43
C ARG A 22 4.33 -5.48 26.64
N ASN A 23 4.68 -6.03 27.79
CA ASN A 23 4.03 -7.23 28.28
C ASN A 23 3.45 -6.94 29.68
N ARG A 24 2.33 -6.22 29.71
CA ARG A 24 1.46 -6.21 30.89
C ARG A 24 0.43 -7.29 30.67
N SER A 25 0.64 -8.44 31.29
CA SER A 25 -0.42 -9.41 31.52
C SER A 25 -1.54 -8.70 32.27
N ALA A 26 -2.62 -8.36 31.57
CA ALA A 26 -3.83 -7.87 32.20
C ALA A 26 -4.59 -9.09 32.73
N SER A 27 -4.41 -9.42 34.01
CA SER A 27 -5.36 -10.27 34.71
C SER A 27 -6.56 -9.40 35.13
N LEU A 28 -7.65 -9.47 34.36
CA LEU A 28 -8.95 -8.99 34.84
C LEU A 28 -9.43 -9.95 35.94
N SER A 29 -9.49 -9.46 37.17
CA SER A 29 -10.13 -10.20 38.27
C SER A 29 -11.64 -9.94 38.24
N LEU A 30 -12.44 -11.01 38.14
CA LEU A 30 -13.92 -10.94 38.05
C LEU A 30 -14.62 -10.50 39.34
N SER A 31 -13.89 -10.21 40.42
CA SER A 31 -14.48 -9.97 41.74
C SER A 31 -15.09 -8.57 41.94
N GLY A 32 -15.16 -7.74 40.90
CA GLY A 32 -15.61 -6.33 40.97
C GLY A 32 -16.96 -6.02 40.33
N VAL A 33 -17.63 -6.96 39.66
CA VAL A 33 -18.88 -6.69 38.94
C VAL A 33 -20.04 -7.33 39.69
N SER A 34 -20.52 -6.65 40.74
CA SER A 34 -21.75 -7.02 41.46
C SER A 34 -22.96 -6.22 40.95
N GLN A 35 -23.02 -5.92 39.65
CA GLN A 35 -24.23 -5.38 39.05
C GLN A 35 -24.89 -6.46 38.19
N PRO A 36 -26.16 -6.80 38.46
CA PRO A 36 -26.88 -7.71 37.58
C PRO A 36 -26.96 -7.08 36.18
N ILE A 37 -26.54 -7.85 35.18
CA ILE A 37 -26.77 -7.52 33.77
C ILE A 37 -28.28 -7.49 33.59
N GLY A 38 -28.85 -6.30 33.40
CA GLY A 38 -30.26 -6.15 33.05
C GLY A 38 -30.54 -6.85 31.71
N THR A 39 -31.76 -7.34 31.53
CA THR A 39 -32.20 -7.85 30.22
C THR A 39 -32.20 -6.71 29.21
N GLU A 40 -31.32 -6.76 28.22
CA GLU A 40 -31.37 -5.90 27.05
C GLU A 40 -32.54 -6.35 26.18
N ASP A 41 -33.61 -5.56 26.15
CA ASP A 41 -34.70 -5.76 25.22
C ASP A 41 -34.28 -5.22 23.85
N LEU A 42 -34.22 -6.09 22.84
CA LEU A 42 -33.97 -5.70 21.46
C LEU A 42 -35.23 -4.99 20.94
N GLY A 43 -35.37 -3.71 21.28
CA GLY A 43 -36.40 -2.87 20.72
C GLY A 43 -36.37 -2.96 19.19
N LEU A 44 -37.55 -3.15 18.59
CA LEU A 44 -37.72 -3.14 17.14
C LEU A 44 -37.12 -1.85 16.57
N ILE A 45 -35.94 -1.95 15.97
CA ILE A 45 -35.29 -0.84 15.29
C ILE A 45 -36.18 -0.54 14.08
N THR A 46 -36.92 0.58 14.14
CA THR A 46 -37.65 1.07 12.98
C THR A 46 -36.64 1.34 11.89
N ALA A 47 -36.81 0.72 10.73
CA ALA A 47 -35.88 0.90 9.62
C ALA A 47 -35.78 2.40 9.30
N PRO A 48 -34.56 2.95 9.13
CA PRO A 48 -34.41 4.35 8.75
C PRO A 48 -35.15 4.59 7.43
N THR A 49 -35.96 5.65 7.41
CA THR A 49 -36.68 6.10 6.22
C THR A 49 -35.72 6.20 5.04
N THR A 50 -36.06 5.55 3.92
CA THR A 50 -35.26 5.61 2.70
C THR A 50 -35.11 7.07 2.27
N PRO A 51 -33.88 7.58 2.09
CA PRO A 51 -33.69 8.94 1.63
C PRO A 51 -34.31 9.13 0.23
N PRO A 52 -34.83 10.32 -0.09
CA PRO A 52 -35.42 10.59 -1.40
C PRO A 52 -34.40 10.36 -2.50
N THR A 53 -34.80 9.63 -3.54
CA THR A 53 -33.97 9.39 -4.72
C THR A 53 -33.81 10.69 -5.50
N ALA A 54 -32.58 11.21 -5.59
CA ALA A 54 -32.25 12.30 -6.49
C ALA A 54 -32.03 11.77 -7.91
N ALA A 55 -32.70 12.35 -8.90
CA ALA A 55 -32.40 12.08 -10.30
C ALA A 55 -31.04 12.71 -10.63
N MET A 56 -30.03 11.87 -10.93
CA MET A 56 -28.73 12.33 -11.42
C MET A 56 -28.68 12.21 -12.94
N GLN A 57 -28.22 13.28 -13.61
CA GLN A 57 -27.93 13.29 -15.04
C GLN A 57 -26.43 13.40 -15.22
N ALA A 58 -25.83 12.47 -15.98
CA ALA A 58 -24.43 12.51 -16.36
C ALA A 58 -24.33 12.76 -17.86
N THR A 59 -23.53 13.75 -18.27
CA THR A 59 -23.19 13.96 -19.68
C THR A 59 -21.89 13.20 -19.96
N LEU A 60 -21.96 12.21 -20.84
CA LEU A 60 -20.78 11.46 -21.28
C LEU A 60 -20.12 12.20 -22.44
N TYR A 61 -18.91 12.69 -22.21
CA TYR A 61 -18.06 13.24 -23.26
C TYR A 61 -17.14 12.15 -23.79
N SER A 62 -17.38 11.69 -25.02
CA SER A 62 -16.45 10.82 -25.73
C SER A 62 -15.34 11.66 -26.34
N ILE A 63 -14.22 11.78 -25.62
CA ILE A 63 -13.01 12.41 -26.14
C ILE A 63 -12.30 11.38 -27.03
N PRO A 64 -12.11 11.62 -28.33
CA PRO A 64 -11.34 10.73 -29.18
C PRO A 64 -9.88 10.79 -28.75
N VAL A 65 -9.47 9.86 -27.89
CA VAL A 65 -8.06 9.68 -27.54
C VAL A 65 -7.41 8.99 -28.74
N LYS A 66 -6.50 9.68 -29.43
CA LYS A 66 -5.61 9.04 -30.41
C LYS A 66 -4.78 8.04 -29.61
N LYS A 67 -5.21 6.78 -29.54
CA LYS A 67 -4.46 5.70 -28.91
C LYS A 67 -3.22 5.52 -29.77
N ALA A 68 -2.13 6.19 -29.40
CA ALA A 68 -0.84 5.89 -29.98
C ALA A 68 -0.66 4.38 -29.78
N ALA A 69 -0.49 3.65 -30.88
CA ALA A 69 -0.15 2.24 -30.78
C ALA A 69 1.07 2.17 -29.84
N PRO A 70 1.00 1.39 -28.74
CA PRO A 70 2.18 1.21 -27.92
C PRO A 70 3.27 0.74 -28.87
N LYS A 71 4.35 1.52 -28.98
CA LYS A 71 5.51 1.09 -29.74
C LYS A 71 5.91 -0.23 -29.10
N SER A 72 5.70 -1.33 -29.80
CA SER A 72 6.08 -2.65 -29.34
C SER A 72 7.59 -2.62 -29.19
N VAL A 73 8.04 -2.32 -27.99
CA VAL A 73 9.42 -2.55 -27.60
C VAL A 73 9.48 -4.03 -27.29
N ALA A 74 10.46 -4.72 -27.83
CA ALA A 74 10.70 -6.11 -27.48
C ALA A 74 10.82 -6.23 -25.95
N ALA A 75 10.41 -7.38 -25.40
CA ALA A 75 10.68 -7.67 -24.00
C ALA A 75 12.21 -7.58 -23.80
N PRO A 76 12.68 -6.79 -22.83
CA PRO A 76 14.11 -6.67 -22.55
C PRO A 76 14.69 -8.04 -22.19
N ALA A 77 15.94 -8.28 -22.59
CA ALA A 77 16.63 -9.50 -22.20
C ALA A 77 16.83 -9.54 -20.67
N SER A 78 17.06 -10.74 -20.12
CA SER A 78 17.44 -10.85 -18.70
C SER A 78 18.71 -10.05 -18.43
N GLY A 79 18.75 -9.31 -17.33
CA GLY A 79 19.82 -8.37 -16.97
C GLY A 79 19.63 -6.97 -17.55
N GLU A 80 18.69 -6.77 -18.49
CA GLU A 80 18.37 -5.43 -18.98
C GLU A 80 17.50 -4.66 -18.00
N THR A 81 17.62 -3.34 -18.11
CA THR A 81 17.06 -2.39 -17.18
C THR A 81 16.05 -1.48 -17.89
N ILE A 82 14.91 -1.26 -17.26
CA ILE A 82 13.78 -0.50 -17.77
C ILE A 82 13.54 0.70 -16.87
N SER A 83 13.60 1.90 -17.42
CA SER A 83 13.22 3.11 -16.68
C SER A 83 11.80 3.54 -17.02
N GLY A 84 11.09 4.03 -16.00
CA GLY A 84 9.72 4.51 -16.14
C GLY A 84 9.17 5.05 -14.83
N ASN A 85 7.85 5.05 -14.73
CA ASN A 85 7.11 5.42 -13.54
C ASN A 85 6.46 4.19 -12.90
N ALA A 86 6.40 4.16 -11.58
CA ALA A 86 5.59 3.21 -10.82
C ALA A 86 4.47 3.95 -10.10
N THR A 87 3.30 3.30 -10.04
CA THR A 87 2.23 3.68 -9.13
C THR A 87 2.08 2.61 -8.04
N TRP A 88 1.12 2.77 -7.15
CA TRP A 88 0.83 1.76 -6.13
C TRP A 88 -0.59 1.23 -6.27
N TYR A 89 -0.81 0.03 -5.76
CA TYR A 89 -2.11 -0.62 -5.69
C TYR A 89 -2.29 -1.24 -4.32
N CYS A 90 -3.53 -1.43 -3.90
CA CYS A 90 -3.80 -1.82 -2.52
C CYS A 90 -3.29 -3.23 -2.22
N CYS A 91 -3.54 -4.21 -3.09
CA CYS A 91 -3.31 -5.61 -2.78
C CYS A 91 -3.29 -6.50 -4.03
N SER A 92 -2.50 -7.58 -4.00
CA SER A 92 -2.75 -8.81 -4.75
C SER A 92 -3.34 -9.87 -3.83
N ALA A 93 -4.24 -10.69 -4.35
CA ALA A 93 -4.84 -11.78 -3.59
C ALA A 93 -3.74 -12.75 -3.09
N GLY A 94 -3.71 -13.01 -1.79
CA GLY A 94 -2.70 -13.88 -1.17
C GLY A 94 -1.36 -13.22 -0.79
N TRP A 95 -1.15 -11.94 -1.14
CA TRP A 95 0.12 -11.21 -0.92
C TRP A 95 -0.02 -9.99 -0.01
N ARG A 96 -1.13 -9.89 0.73
CA ARG A 96 -1.38 -8.76 1.63
C ARG A 96 -0.27 -8.67 2.69
N GLY A 97 0.29 -7.47 2.89
CA GLY A 97 1.38 -7.27 3.84
C GLY A 97 2.76 -7.65 3.31
N GLN A 98 2.90 -7.96 2.02
CA GLN A 98 4.16 -8.35 1.41
C GLN A 98 4.62 -7.33 0.37
N ALA A 99 5.94 -7.11 0.31
CA ALA A 99 6.55 -6.28 -0.72
C ALA A 99 6.53 -7.04 -2.05
N VAL A 100 5.62 -6.65 -2.95
CA VAL A 100 5.43 -7.30 -4.25
C VAL A 100 5.26 -6.27 -5.36
N VAL A 101 5.49 -6.71 -6.59
CA VAL A 101 5.31 -5.88 -7.79
C VAL A 101 4.38 -6.55 -8.79
N ALA A 102 3.55 -5.75 -9.42
CA ALA A 102 2.77 -6.10 -10.59
C ALA A 102 3.45 -5.52 -11.84
N LEU A 103 3.58 -6.34 -12.88
CA LEU A 103 4.29 -6.00 -14.11
C LEU A 103 3.43 -6.26 -15.35
N PRO A 104 3.79 -5.70 -16.52
CA PRO A 104 3.27 -6.15 -17.81
C PRO A 104 3.53 -7.65 -18.02
N GLY A 105 2.62 -8.32 -18.74
CA GLY A 105 2.75 -9.75 -19.03
C GLY A 105 4.05 -10.15 -19.74
N ALA A 106 4.56 -9.29 -20.63
CA ALA A 106 5.83 -9.51 -21.30
C ALA A 106 7.05 -9.45 -20.36
N LEU A 107 6.90 -8.84 -19.18
CA LEU A 107 7.93 -8.77 -18.14
C LEU A 107 7.70 -9.81 -17.02
N GLY A 108 6.72 -10.71 -17.19
CA GLY A 108 6.42 -11.81 -16.26
C GLY A 108 5.25 -11.56 -15.31
N GLY A 109 4.46 -10.50 -15.49
CA GLY A 109 3.26 -10.27 -14.69
C GLY A 109 2.09 -11.16 -15.09
N HIS A 110 1.38 -11.74 -14.12
CA HIS A 110 0.26 -12.65 -14.35
C HIS A 110 -0.77 -12.56 -13.22
N TYR A 111 -2.08 -12.58 -13.57
CA TYR A 111 -3.18 -12.52 -12.58
C TYR A 111 -3.28 -13.75 -11.68
N ALA A 112 -2.83 -14.91 -12.18
CA ALA A 112 -2.73 -16.15 -11.43
C ALA A 112 -1.24 -16.45 -11.24
N ALA A 113 -0.55 -15.57 -10.52
CA ALA A 113 0.88 -15.72 -10.28
C ALA A 113 1.15 -17.13 -9.72
N PRO A 114 1.96 -17.96 -10.40
CA PRO A 114 2.51 -19.19 -9.81
C PRO A 114 3.20 -18.85 -8.49
N PRO A 115 3.46 -19.83 -7.59
CA PRO A 115 4.21 -19.55 -6.36
C PRO A 115 5.50 -18.76 -6.71
N ALA A 116 5.54 -17.48 -6.32
CA ALA A 116 6.57 -16.48 -6.61
C ALA A 116 7.34 -16.69 -7.94
N ALA A 117 6.70 -16.48 -9.09
CA ALA A 117 7.25 -16.99 -10.35
C ALA A 117 8.55 -16.35 -10.84
N ARG A 118 8.89 -15.10 -10.47
CA ARG A 118 10.18 -14.45 -10.78
C ARG A 118 10.44 -13.30 -9.81
N PHE A 119 11.72 -13.00 -9.58
CA PHE A 119 12.15 -11.80 -8.87
C PHE A 119 12.68 -10.76 -9.85
N VAL A 120 12.45 -9.49 -9.51
CA VAL A 120 13.02 -8.33 -10.21
C VAL A 120 13.64 -7.39 -9.20
N THR A 121 14.68 -6.66 -9.60
CA THR A 121 15.20 -5.56 -8.79
C THR A 121 14.50 -4.28 -9.21
N VAL A 122 13.87 -3.59 -8.26
CA VAL A 122 13.23 -2.29 -8.50
C VAL A 122 13.95 -1.22 -7.67
N CYS A 123 14.37 -0.15 -8.33
CA CYS A 123 15.10 0.97 -7.75
C CYS A 123 14.32 2.27 -7.90
N ALA A 124 14.21 3.03 -6.81
CA ALA A 124 13.83 4.45 -6.80
C ALA A 124 14.87 5.23 -5.98
N ASP A 125 14.52 5.68 -4.77
CA ASP A 125 15.48 6.27 -3.82
C ASP A 125 16.46 5.21 -3.31
N ARG A 126 16.01 3.95 -3.27
CA ARG A 126 16.77 2.74 -2.93
C ARG A 126 16.24 1.55 -3.75
N CYS A 127 16.96 0.43 -3.71
CA CYS A 127 16.62 -0.77 -4.47
C CYS A 127 16.13 -1.91 -3.58
N ALA A 128 15.15 -2.68 -4.09
CA ALA A 128 14.69 -3.91 -3.47
C ALA A 128 14.48 -5.00 -4.51
N VAL A 129 14.75 -6.25 -4.13
CA VAL A 129 14.39 -7.44 -4.90
C VAL A 129 12.97 -7.82 -4.55
N LEU A 130 12.07 -7.79 -5.53
CA LEU A 130 10.63 -7.96 -5.33
C LEU A 130 10.14 -9.15 -6.15
N PRO A 131 9.32 -10.04 -5.56
CA PRO A 131 8.61 -11.06 -6.33
C PRO A 131 7.54 -10.39 -7.21
N VAL A 132 7.42 -10.90 -8.43
CA VAL A 132 6.33 -10.54 -9.35
C VAL A 132 5.10 -11.35 -8.95
N ALA A 133 4.08 -10.66 -8.44
CA ALA A 133 2.91 -11.29 -7.81
C ALA A 133 1.60 -11.05 -8.58
N ASP A 134 1.60 -10.13 -9.54
CA ASP A 134 0.40 -9.75 -10.28
C ASP A 134 0.71 -9.24 -11.68
N TYR A 135 -0.36 -8.98 -12.42
CA TYR A 135 -0.35 -8.30 -13.70
C TYR A 135 -0.82 -6.85 -13.56
N CYS A 136 -0.15 -5.94 -14.26
CA CYS A 136 -0.69 -4.62 -14.55
C CYS A 136 -0.72 -4.37 -16.05
N ASP A 137 -1.72 -3.61 -16.52
CA ASP A 137 -1.80 -3.13 -17.91
C ASP A 137 -0.85 -1.94 -18.13
N CYS A 138 0.43 -2.20 -17.84
CA CYS A 138 1.54 -1.28 -17.88
C CYS A 138 2.29 -1.39 -19.21
N VAL A 139 3.08 -0.39 -19.56
CA VAL A 139 3.88 -0.36 -20.80
C VAL A 139 5.28 0.19 -20.53
N TRP A 140 6.26 -0.17 -21.37
CA TRP A 140 7.64 0.31 -21.28
C TRP A 140 8.15 0.83 -22.62
N GLY A 141 9.32 1.46 -22.58
CA GLY A 141 10.00 2.03 -23.76
C GLY A 141 10.38 3.50 -23.62
N THR A 142 9.77 4.22 -22.67
CA THR A 142 10.09 5.61 -22.36
C THR A 142 10.00 5.85 -20.85
N ALA A 143 10.78 6.81 -20.34
CA ALA A 143 10.85 7.13 -18.92
C ALA A 143 9.55 7.73 -18.34
N SER A 144 8.62 8.20 -19.18
CA SER A 144 7.34 8.77 -18.73
C SER A 144 6.22 7.71 -18.60
N GLN A 145 6.44 6.51 -19.11
CA GLN A 145 5.43 5.45 -19.07
C GLN A 145 5.36 4.77 -17.71
N LYS A 146 4.16 4.31 -17.35
CA LYS A 146 3.96 3.46 -16.17
C LYS A 146 4.43 2.04 -16.47
N VAL A 147 5.50 1.62 -15.81
CA VAL A 147 6.17 0.33 -16.03
C VAL A 147 5.85 -0.71 -14.96
N ALA A 148 5.38 -0.27 -13.78
CA ALA A 148 5.11 -1.16 -12.65
C ALA A 148 4.00 -0.61 -11.73
N ASP A 149 3.41 -1.52 -10.98
CA ASP A 149 2.52 -1.24 -9.85
C ASP A 149 3.10 -1.90 -8.60
N LEU A 150 3.23 -1.12 -7.52
CA LEU A 150 3.87 -1.56 -6.27
C LEU A 150 2.83 -1.78 -5.16
N SER A 151 3.02 -2.82 -4.35
CA SER A 151 2.31 -2.89 -3.07
C SER A 151 2.78 -1.75 -2.13
N PRO A 152 2.00 -1.40 -1.09
CA PRO A 152 2.42 -0.40 -0.11
C PRO A 152 3.77 -0.74 0.54
N GLU A 153 4.03 -2.03 0.78
CA GLU A 153 5.27 -2.52 1.36
C GLU A 153 6.43 -2.43 0.36
N ALA A 154 6.20 -2.70 -0.93
CA ALA A 154 7.21 -2.51 -1.96
C ALA A 154 7.55 -1.04 -2.18
N TRP A 155 6.54 -0.17 -2.18
CA TRP A 155 6.72 1.28 -2.24
C TRP A 155 7.59 1.77 -1.08
N ALA A 156 7.25 1.38 0.15
CA ALA A 156 8.03 1.69 1.34
C ALA A 156 9.41 1.03 1.34
N ALA A 157 9.62 -0.07 0.61
CA ALA A 157 10.93 -0.69 0.47
C ALA A 157 11.87 0.10 -0.44
N ILE A 158 11.35 0.86 -1.42
CA ILE A 158 12.18 1.54 -2.44
C ILE A 158 12.15 3.07 -2.39
N SER A 159 11.21 3.69 -1.69
CA SER A 159 11.07 5.15 -1.65
C SER A 159 10.62 5.68 -0.29
N ASP A 160 11.06 6.89 0.04
CA ASP A 160 10.58 7.67 1.20
C ASP A 160 9.39 8.57 0.86
N SER A 161 9.01 8.64 -0.41
CA SER A 161 7.81 9.37 -0.84
C SER A 161 6.56 8.76 -0.23
N PRO A 162 5.58 9.56 0.25
CA PRO A 162 4.30 8.99 0.65
C PRO A 162 3.53 8.47 -0.57
N THR A 163 2.73 7.41 -0.40
CA THR A 163 1.87 6.85 -1.46
C THR A 163 0.85 7.85 -1.99
N SER A 164 0.51 8.89 -1.23
CA SER A 164 -0.34 10.01 -1.68
C SER A 164 0.26 10.81 -2.85
N ARG A 165 1.57 10.69 -3.11
CA ARG A 165 2.20 11.20 -4.33
C ARG A 165 1.68 10.49 -5.59
N GLY A 166 1.18 9.27 -5.46
CA GLY A 166 0.53 8.49 -6.51
C GLY A 166 1.50 7.87 -7.51
N VAL A 167 2.62 8.54 -7.83
CA VAL A 167 3.61 8.10 -8.82
C VAL A 167 5.04 8.42 -8.38
N ILE A 168 5.98 7.51 -8.67
CA ILE A 168 7.43 7.72 -8.51
C ILE A 168 8.17 7.24 -9.76
N ALA A 169 9.31 7.87 -10.05
CA ALA A 169 10.21 7.36 -11.08
C ALA A 169 10.93 6.11 -10.55
N VAL A 170 11.03 5.08 -11.39
CA VAL A 170 11.67 3.81 -11.04
C VAL A 170 12.53 3.29 -12.18
N THR A 171 13.40 2.37 -11.80
CA THR A 171 14.17 1.54 -12.70
C THR A 171 13.98 0.07 -12.31
N VAL A 172 13.65 -0.78 -13.27
CA VAL A 172 13.36 -2.22 -13.08
C VAL A 172 14.38 -3.05 -13.84
N THR A 173 15.12 -3.91 -13.15
CA THR A 173 16.06 -4.85 -13.74
C THR A 173 15.50 -6.26 -13.68
N LEU A 174 15.42 -6.92 -14.84
CA LEU A 174 14.90 -8.28 -14.97
C LEU A 174 15.97 -9.32 -14.65
N GLY A 175 15.64 -10.37 -13.90
CA GLY A 175 16.57 -11.47 -13.61
C GLY A 175 17.46 -11.21 -12.40
N GLY A 176 17.00 -11.70 -11.25
CA GLY A 176 17.76 -11.92 -10.03
C GLY A 176 17.49 -13.32 -9.51
#